data_AF-A0A1F2UYH4-F1
#
_entry.id   AF-A0A1F2UYH4-F1
#
_cell.length_a   1.000
_cell.length_b   1.000
_cell.length_c   1.000
_cell.angle_alpha   90.00
_cell.angle_beta   90.00
_cell.angle_gamma   90.00
#
_symmetry.space_group_name_H-M   'P 1'
#
loop_
_entity.id
_entity.type
_entity.pdbx_description
1 polymer ?
#
loop_
_entity_poly.entity_id
_entity_poly.type
_entity_poly.pdbx_seq_one_letter_code
_entity_poly.pdbx_strand_id
1 'polypeptide(L)'
;MRSRRTGGTKVPPLHVVGHVVGLALSLVAASASGQSLSYSRGQNVSPAYEGWEEDPDGSRYFVFGYMNRNWEEEIDVPVGPDNGFSIGEADQGQPTHFLPRRNRFVFRVPVPNGFGDKDELVWTLKTQGKVEKAYASLRLDYRIDDVVRASETGALGAGTSSPEIRANKPPTVEVQGRKALDAKVGEPITLTAVVTDDGVPRRRGSGLAGAAVANPGSRRDVTDTRPDSQNPVRVNRAMQPPARVTVGKNVGLHLSWFVYRGQGAVRFSPEQIMSWEDTRAGANSPWAPIWIAPEMPKDGRIDVQVTFTEPGVYVLRSRADDGALTGDGQVTVTVTR
;
A
#
# COMPACT_ATOMS: atom_id res chain seq x y z
N MET A 1 70.76 61.81 -51.73
CA MET A 1 71.75 61.03 -52.50
C MET A 1 71.13 59.66 -52.80
N ARG A 2 70.80 59.37 -54.08
CA ARG A 2 70.42 58.08 -54.76
C ARG A 2 69.55 57.05 -53.99
N SER A 3 68.47 56.43 -54.47
CA SER A 3 67.91 56.20 -55.82
C SER A 3 66.48 55.61 -55.72
N ARG A 4 65.55 56.15 -56.54
CA ARG A 4 64.24 55.68 -57.08
C ARG A 4 64.00 54.13 -57.13
N ARG A 5 62.78 53.56 -57.05
CA ARG A 5 61.54 53.71 -57.90
C ARG A 5 60.36 52.92 -57.23
N THR A 6 59.17 53.49 -56.99
CA THR A 6 57.87 53.40 -57.74
C THR A 6 56.99 52.15 -57.60
N GLY A 7 55.70 52.39 -57.31
CA GLY A 7 54.52 51.53 -57.61
C GLY A 7 54.13 50.59 -56.46
N GLY A 8 52.93 50.60 -55.86
CA GLY A 8 51.65 51.19 -56.19
C GLY A 8 50.65 50.12 -56.63
N THR A 9 49.98 49.44 -55.70
CA THR A 9 48.59 48.91 -55.84
C THR A 9 48.11 48.26 -54.54
N LYS A 10 46.93 48.71 -54.07
CA LYS A 10 46.16 48.17 -52.95
C LYS A 10 45.53 46.82 -53.33
N VAL A 11 45.56 45.85 -52.41
CA VAL A 11 44.74 44.62 -52.45
C VAL A 11 43.88 44.60 -51.17
N PRO A 12 42.55 44.45 -51.26
CA PRO A 12 41.67 44.36 -50.09
C PRO A 12 41.73 42.95 -49.43
N PRO A 13 41.35 42.81 -48.15
CA PRO A 13 41.60 41.60 -47.38
C PRO A 13 40.67 40.44 -47.75
N LEU A 14 41.29 39.26 -47.77
CA LEU A 14 40.72 37.94 -47.91
C LEU A 14 39.70 37.67 -46.79
N HIS A 15 38.44 37.38 -47.14
CA HIS A 15 37.47 36.80 -46.20
C HIS A 15 37.72 35.30 -46.10
N VAL A 16 38.31 34.85 -44.99
CA VAL A 16 38.46 33.43 -44.67
C VAL A 16 37.12 32.92 -44.15
N VAL A 17 36.51 32.01 -44.92
CA VAL A 17 35.35 31.21 -44.51
C VAL A 17 35.83 30.21 -43.46
N GLY A 18 35.51 30.46 -42.19
CA GLY A 18 35.69 29.49 -41.12
C GLY A 18 34.55 28.47 -41.13
N HIS A 19 34.82 27.25 -41.57
CA HIS A 19 33.90 26.12 -41.37
C HIS A 19 33.90 25.73 -39.88
N VAL A 20 32.80 26.03 -39.19
CA VAL A 20 32.50 25.47 -37.86
C VAL A 20 32.02 24.04 -38.06
N VAL A 21 32.85 23.06 -37.71
CA VAL A 21 32.44 21.66 -37.57
C VAL A 21 31.66 21.56 -36.27
N GLY A 22 30.32 21.57 -36.36
CA GLY A 22 29.44 21.30 -35.24
C GLY A 22 29.47 19.82 -34.87
N LEU A 23 30.09 19.48 -33.74
CA LEU A 23 29.97 18.15 -33.14
C LEU A 23 28.57 18.03 -32.51
N ALA A 24 27.61 17.49 -33.26
CA ALA A 24 26.30 17.15 -32.73
C ALA A 24 26.42 15.90 -31.86
N LEU A 25 26.51 16.09 -30.54
CA LEU A 25 26.37 15.02 -29.55
C LEU A 25 24.88 14.64 -29.49
N SER A 26 24.46 13.67 -30.29
CA SER A 26 23.13 13.06 -30.16
C SER A 26 23.10 12.23 -28.87
N LEU A 27 22.62 12.82 -27.78
CA LEU A 27 22.15 12.05 -26.63
C LEU A 27 20.98 11.19 -27.08
N VAL A 28 21.25 9.93 -27.40
CA VAL A 28 20.23 8.89 -27.39
C VAL A 28 19.87 8.69 -25.94
N ALA A 29 18.80 9.37 -25.48
CA ALA A 29 18.14 8.99 -24.25
C ALA A 29 17.59 7.57 -24.48
N ALA A 30 18.34 6.57 -24.01
CA ALA A 30 17.79 5.24 -23.83
C ALA A 30 16.68 5.36 -22.80
N SER A 31 15.44 5.50 -23.27
CA SER A 31 14.27 5.28 -22.46
C SER A 31 14.34 3.83 -22.00
N ALA A 32 14.91 3.59 -20.83
CA ALA A 32 14.73 2.35 -20.10
C ALA A 32 13.24 2.26 -19.79
N SER A 33 12.49 1.65 -20.71
CA SER A 33 11.15 1.16 -20.44
C SER A 33 11.31 -0.04 -19.52
N GLY A 34 11.49 0.23 -18.24
CA GLY A 34 11.17 -0.75 -17.20
C GLY A 34 9.67 -0.99 -17.24
N GLN A 35 9.20 -1.79 -18.21
CA GLN A 35 7.87 -2.37 -18.11
C GLN A 35 7.90 -3.22 -16.83
N SER A 36 7.23 -2.78 -15.77
CA SER A 36 6.96 -3.67 -14.66
C SER A 36 6.09 -4.78 -15.24
N LEU A 37 6.64 -5.97 -15.40
CA LEU A 37 5.86 -7.14 -15.79
C LEU A 37 4.77 -7.31 -14.73
N SER A 38 3.53 -7.13 -15.15
CA SER A 38 2.35 -7.30 -14.32
C SER A 38 1.88 -8.73 -14.49
N TYR A 39 1.95 -9.52 -13.42
CA TYR A 39 1.56 -10.93 -13.44
C TYR A 39 0.22 -11.12 -12.73
N SER A 40 -0.74 -11.74 -13.39
CA SER A 40 -1.99 -12.13 -12.73
C SER A 40 -1.76 -13.24 -11.70
N ARG A 41 -0.90 -14.22 -12.03
CA ARG A 41 -0.62 -15.45 -11.25
C ARG A 41 0.81 -15.96 -11.48
N GLY A 42 1.22 -16.93 -10.67
CA GLY A 42 2.43 -17.76 -10.81
C GLY A 42 3.70 -17.15 -10.23
N GLN A 43 3.63 -15.99 -9.59
CA GLN A 43 4.79 -15.34 -8.97
C GLN A 43 4.89 -15.63 -7.48
N ASN A 44 6.11 -15.52 -6.94
CA ASN A 44 6.36 -15.70 -5.52
C ASN A 44 5.91 -14.50 -4.66
N VAL A 45 5.78 -14.74 -3.37
CA VAL A 45 5.59 -13.72 -2.33
C VAL A 45 6.94 -13.34 -1.75
N SER A 46 7.15 -12.04 -1.51
CA SER A 46 8.33 -11.48 -0.88
C SER A 46 7.95 -10.90 0.50
N PRO A 47 8.46 -11.44 1.61
CA PRO A 47 8.26 -10.86 2.93
C PRO A 47 8.98 -9.51 3.02
N ALA A 48 8.49 -8.63 3.89
CA ALA A 48 9.06 -7.31 4.11
C ALA A 48 9.15 -7.00 5.60
N TYR A 49 10.30 -6.51 6.02
CA TYR A 49 10.45 -5.85 7.30
C TYR A 49 10.02 -4.40 7.13
N GLU A 50 9.01 -3.99 7.89
CA GLU A 50 8.43 -2.65 7.79
C GLU A 50 9.02 -1.67 8.81
N GLY A 51 9.76 -2.19 9.79
CA GLY A 51 10.40 -1.42 10.86
C GLY A 51 10.06 -1.95 12.26
N TRP A 52 10.46 -1.21 13.28
CA TRP A 52 10.17 -1.55 14.67
C TRP A 52 9.47 -0.41 15.40
N GLU A 53 8.66 -0.78 16.38
CA GLU A 53 7.87 0.13 17.21
C GLU A 53 8.07 -0.17 18.69
N GLU A 54 7.67 0.79 19.52
CA GLU A 54 7.71 0.70 20.98
C GLU A 54 6.37 1.18 21.52
N ASP A 55 5.66 0.31 22.24
CA ASP A 55 4.43 0.65 22.94
C ASP A 55 4.77 1.53 24.17
N PRO A 56 3.81 2.30 24.72
CA PRO A 56 4.07 3.21 25.85
C PRO A 56 4.60 2.55 27.14
N ASP A 57 4.43 1.23 27.28
CA ASP A 57 4.95 0.44 28.38
C ASP A 57 6.44 0.03 28.19
N GLY A 58 7.04 0.42 27.07
CA GLY A 58 8.41 0.09 26.68
C GLY A 58 8.57 -1.24 25.95
N SER A 59 7.47 -1.98 25.71
CA SER A 59 7.49 -3.21 24.92
C SER A 59 7.80 -2.87 23.47
N ARG A 60 8.81 -3.56 22.88
CA ARG A 60 9.22 -3.34 21.50
C ARG A 60 8.79 -4.48 20.60
N TYR A 61 8.44 -4.14 19.36
CA TYR A 61 7.98 -5.10 18.36
C TYR A 61 8.63 -4.85 16.99
N PHE A 62 8.97 -5.93 16.29
CA PHE A 62 9.27 -5.90 14.86
C PHE A 62 7.97 -6.01 14.06
N VAL A 63 7.81 -5.17 13.04
CA VAL A 63 6.61 -5.13 12.21
C VAL A 63 6.93 -5.66 10.82
N PHE A 64 6.06 -6.52 10.31
CA PHE A 64 6.23 -7.19 9.04
C PHE A 64 5.02 -7.02 8.13
N GLY A 65 5.29 -6.96 6.83
CA GLY A 65 4.33 -6.99 5.75
C GLY A 65 4.86 -7.86 4.62
N TYR A 66 4.22 -7.86 3.48
CA TYR A 66 4.69 -8.63 2.33
C TYR A 66 4.19 -8.07 1.01
N MET A 67 4.85 -8.47 -0.07
CA MET A 67 4.42 -8.26 -1.43
C MET A 67 4.11 -9.61 -2.08
N ASN A 68 2.83 -9.91 -2.27
CA ASN A 68 2.41 -10.94 -3.21
C ASN A 68 2.47 -10.32 -4.62
N ARG A 69 3.33 -10.85 -5.48
CA ARG A 69 3.60 -10.25 -6.80
C ARG A 69 2.42 -10.42 -7.78
N ASN A 70 1.45 -11.26 -7.44
CA ASN A 70 0.27 -11.57 -8.25
C ASN A 70 -0.86 -10.54 -8.04
N TRP A 71 -1.68 -10.34 -9.07
CA TRP A 71 -2.89 -9.51 -8.99
C TRP A 71 -4.16 -10.28 -8.62
N GLU A 72 -4.18 -11.60 -8.83
CA GLU A 72 -5.36 -12.43 -8.58
C GLU A 72 -5.09 -13.63 -7.68
N GLU A 73 -3.86 -14.16 -7.71
CA GLU A 73 -3.52 -15.37 -6.96
C GLU A 73 -3.25 -15.05 -5.49
N GLU A 74 -4.06 -15.66 -4.62
CA GLU A 74 -3.78 -15.85 -3.20
C GLU A 74 -2.93 -17.10 -3.03
N ILE A 75 -1.98 -17.07 -2.10
CA ILE A 75 -1.04 -18.18 -1.88
C ILE A 75 -1.15 -18.63 -0.42
N ASP A 76 -1.33 -19.93 -0.21
CA ASP A 76 -1.32 -20.53 1.12
C ASP A 76 0.06 -21.14 1.43
N VAL A 77 0.66 -20.77 2.56
CA VAL A 77 1.87 -21.42 3.10
C VAL A 77 1.71 -21.61 4.61
N PRO A 78 1.58 -22.86 5.10
CA PRO A 78 1.46 -23.12 6.53
C PRO A 78 2.73 -22.70 7.26
N VAL A 79 2.60 -22.39 8.55
CA VAL A 79 3.78 -22.15 9.40
C VAL A 79 4.69 -23.37 9.39
N GLY A 80 5.99 -23.14 9.22
CA GLY A 80 6.97 -24.22 9.15
C GLY A 80 8.26 -23.77 8.45
N PRO A 81 9.05 -24.72 7.90
CA PRO A 81 10.32 -24.43 7.25
C PRO A 81 10.22 -23.43 6.09
N ASP A 82 9.07 -23.41 5.41
CA ASP A 82 8.79 -22.54 4.27
C ASP A 82 8.08 -21.23 4.67
N ASN A 83 7.72 -21.05 5.94
CA ASN A 83 7.11 -19.83 6.48
C ASN A 83 7.39 -19.73 7.99
N GLY A 84 8.56 -19.22 8.37
CA GLY A 84 9.02 -19.27 9.76
C GLY A 84 10.15 -18.30 10.08
N PHE A 85 10.45 -18.17 11.37
CA PHE A 85 11.46 -17.25 11.92
C PHE A 85 12.74 -17.96 12.34
N SER A 86 13.86 -17.23 12.31
CA SER A 86 15.18 -17.74 12.70
C SER A 86 15.42 -17.85 14.20
N ILE A 87 14.62 -17.17 15.03
CA ILE A 87 14.76 -17.13 16.49
C ILE A 87 13.39 -17.43 17.12
N GLY A 88 13.40 -18.25 18.18
CA GLY A 88 12.19 -18.68 18.87
C GLY A 88 11.43 -19.77 18.11
N GLU A 89 10.15 -19.93 18.44
CA GLU A 89 9.25 -20.84 17.73
C GLU A 89 9.01 -20.36 16.29
N ALA A 90 8.77 -21.31 15.39
CA ALA A 90 8.48 -21.00 13.99
C ALA A 90 7.21 -20.14 13.86
N ASP A 91 6.21 -20.35 14.71
CA ASP A 91 5.01 -19.52 14.78
C ASP A 91 5.27 -18.29 15.68
N GLN A 92 5.31 -17.12 15.07
CA GLN A 92 5.39 -15.82 15.74
C GLN A 92 4.17 -14.94 15.41
N GLY A 93 3.09 -15.54 14.92
CA GLY A 93 1.87 -14.81 14.55
C GLY A 93 1.78 -14.42 13.07
N GLN A 94 2.68 -14.86 12.19
CA GLN A 94 2.66 -14.57 10.73
C GLN A 94 1.42 -15.12 9.99
N PRO A 95 1.00 -14.53 8.85
CA PRO A 95 -0.09 -15.09 8.05
C PRO A 95 0.29 -16.46 7.46
N THR A 96 -0.71 -17.28 7.16
CA THR A 96 -0.56 -18.46 6.31
C THR A 96 -1.29 -18.33 4.98
N HIS A 97 -2.11 -17.29 4.83
CA HIS A 97 -2.85 -16.98 3.62
C HIS A 97 -2.40 -15.60 3.12
N PHE A 98 -1.77 -15.56 1.95
CA PHE A 98 -1.11 -14.37 1.41
C PHE A 98 -1.96 -13.74 0.31
N LEU A 99 -2.73 -12.72 0.70
CA LEU A 99 -3.55 -11.90 -0.21
C LEU A 99 -2.72 -11.23 -1.32
N PRO A 100 -3.30 -10.85 -2.47
CA PRO A 100 -2.56 -10.25 -3.57
C PRO A 100 -1.85 -8.95 -3.20
N ARG A 101 -0.90 -8.54 -4.05
CA ARG A 101 -0.22 -7.23 -4.00
C ARG A 101 0.44 -6.91 -2.65
N ARG A 102 0.63 -5.61 -2.38
CA ARG A 102 1.33 -5.12 -1.20
C ARG A 102 0.37 -5.10 -0.01
N ASN A 103 0.75 -5.83 1.02
CA ASN A 103 0.10 -5.86 2.32
C ASN A 103 1.09 -5.30 3.34
N ARG A 104 0.92 -4.04 3.74
CA ARG A 104 1.83 -3.36 4.68
C ARG A 104 1.42 -3.61 6.12
N PHE A 105 2.39 -3.60 7.02
CA PHE A 105 2.19 -3.61 8.47
C PHE A 105 1.16 -4.67 8.93
N VAL A 106 1.33 -5.90 8.45
CA VAL A 106 0.36 -6.98 8.59
C VAL A 106 0.38 -7.55 10.00
N PHE A 107 1.55 -7.76 10.59
CA PHE A 107 1.65 -8.32 11.94
C PHE A 107 2.93 -7.83 12.62
N ARG A 108 2.98 -8.03 13.94
CA ARG A 108 4.12 -7.66 14.76
C ARG A 108 4.60 -8.85 15.58
N VAL A 109 5.91 -8.93 15.78
CA VAL A 109 6.60 -9.96 16.55
C VAL A 109 7.31 -9.28 17.72
N PRO A 110 7.12 -9.74 18.97
CA PRO A 110 7.85 -9.18 20.11
C PRO A 110 9.36 -9.27 19.89
N VAL A 111 10.08 -8.21 20.22
CA VAL A 111 11.55 -8.24 20.19
C VAL A 111 12.05 -9.27 21.22
N PRO A 112 12.87 -10.26 20.82
CA PRO A 112 13.38 -11.27 21.76
C PRO A 112 14.15 -10.65 22.93
N ASN A 113 14.11 -11.33 24.08
CA ASN A 113 14.89 -10.90 25.24
C ASN A 113 16.39 -10.88 24.91
N GLY A 114 17.08 -9.80 25.28
CA GLY A 114 18.52 -9.64 25.04
C GLY A 114 18.91 -9.23 23.62
N PHE A 115 17.95 -8.99 22.72
CA PHE A 115 18.20 -8.56 21.34
C PHE A 115 18.85 -7.17 21.30
N GLY A 116 20.02 -7.08 20.67
CA GLY A 116 20.82 -5.86 20.51
C GLY A 116 21.02 -5.44 19.05
N ASP A 117 21.82 -4.39 18.85
CA ASP A 117 21.97 -3.71 17.56
C ASP A 117 22.62 -4.54 16.43
N LYS A 118 23.29 -5.64 16.80
CA LYS A 118 23.96 -6.55 15.86
C LYS A 118 23.13 -7.79 15.53
N ASP A 119 22.03 -8.00 16.24
CA ASP A 119 21.17 -9.15 16.04
C ASP A 119 20.20 -8.91 14.88
N GLU A 120 19.83 -9.98 14.20
CA GLU A 120 18.81 -9.96 13.15
C GLU A 120 17.78 -11.06 13.39
N LEU A 121 16.50 -10.68 13.35
CA LEU A 121 15.39 -11.63 13.29
C LEU A 121 15.01 -11.79 11.82
N VAL A 122 15.06 -13.03 11.31
CA VAL A 122 14.83 -13.30 9.89
C VAL A 122 13.51 -14.04 9.70
N TRP A 123 12.57 -13.43 8.98
CA TRP A 123 11.38 -14.12 8.47
C TRP A 123 11.71 -14.72 7.09
N THR A 124 11.60 -16.04 6.98
CA THR A 124 11.82 -16.78 5.73
C THR A 124 10.48 -17.22 5.15
N LEU A 125 10.29 -16.98 3.85
CA LEU A 125 9.12 -17.42 3.10
C LEU A 125 9.55 -18.10 1.80
N LYS A 126 9.06 -19.32 1.55
CA LYS A 126 9.25 -20.04 0.29
C LYS A 126 7.91 -20.21 -0.41
N THR A 127 7.80 -19.64 -1.60
CA THR A 127 6.60 -19.70 -2.44
C THR A 127 7.01 -19.88 -3.89
N GLN A 128 6.23 -20.64 -4.66
CA GLN A 128 6.51 -20.91 -6.08
C GLN A 128 7.98 -21.34 -6.33
N GLY A 129 8.51 -22.19 -5.45
CA GLY A 129 9.89 -22.69 -5.52
C GLY A 129 10.99 -21.68 -5.15
N LYS A 130 10.65 -20.42 -4.85
CA LYS A 130 11.61 -19.37 -4.51
C LYS A 130 11.60 -19.06 -3.02
N VAL A 131 12.78 -18.96 -2.42
CA VAL A 131 12.98 -18.52 -1.03
C VAL A 131 13.27 -17.02 -1.03
N GLU A 132 12.54 -16.27 -0.20
CA GLU A 132 12.75 -14.86 0.08
C GLU A 132 12.85 -14.66 1.60
N LYS A 133 13.49 -13.57 2.03
CA LYS A 133 13.74 -13.28 3.45
C LYS A 133 13.55 -11.81 3.76
N ALA A 134 13.02 -11.52 4.94
CA ALA A 134 13.00 -10.19 5.54
C ALA A 134 13.88 -10.19 6.80
N TYR A 135 14.75 -9.19 6.92
CA TYR A 135 15.76 -9.09 7.98
C TYR A 135 15.39 -7.92 8.89
N ALA A 136 14.93 -8.23 10.11
CA ALA A 136 14.53 -7.24 11.09
C ALA A 136 15.66 -6.91 12.06
N SER A 137 15.81 -5.61 12.36
CA SER A 137 16.83 -5.07 13.27
C SER A 137 16.31 -3.84 14.00
N LEU A 138 16.91 -3.50 15.15
CA LEU A 138 16.54 -2.34 15.96
C LEU A 138 17.22 -1.03 15.55
N ARG A 139 17.75 -0.95 14.32
CA ARG A 139 18.42 0.27 13.88
C ARG A 139 17.44 1.44 13.88
N LEU A 140 17.92 2.61 14.31
CA LEU A 140 17.07 3.77 14.58
C LEU A 140 16.35 4.29 13.31
N ASP A 141 16.95 4.13 12.14
CA ASP A 141 16.38 4.47 10.83
C ASP A 141 15.16 3.61 10.45
N TYR A 142 14.98 2.45 11.09
CA TYR A 142 13.81 1.59 10.95
C TYR A 142 12.75 1.80 12.04
N ARG A 143 12.91 2.80 12.93
CA ARG A 143 11.86 3.10 13.91
C ARG A 143 10.66 3.69 13.19
N ILE A 144 9.49 3.11 13.40
CA ILE A 144 8.23 3.59 12.82
C ILE A 144 7.33 4.20 13.88
N ASP A 145 6.49 5.13 13.43
CA ASP A 145 5.39 5.70 14.18
C ASP A 145 4.14 5.80 13.28
N ASP A 146 3.05 6.32 13.84
CA ASP A 146 1.78 6.47 13.13
C ASP A 146 1.87 7.40 11.92
N VAL A 147 2.74 8.40 11.95
CA VAL A 147 2.94 9.32 10.82
C VAL A 147 3.67 8.61 9.68
N VAL A 148 4.67 7.79 10.01
CA VAL A 148 5.36 6.93 9.03
C VAL A 148 4.36 5.96 8.41
N ARG A 149 3.55 5.27 9.21
CA ARG A 149 2.51 4.35 8.71
C ARG A 149 1.51 5.05 7.77
N ALA A 150 1.04 6.24 8.15
CA ALA A 150 0.15 7.05 7.32
C ALA A 150 0.81 7.48 6.00
N SER A 151 2.10 7.84 6.03
CA SER A 151 2.87 8.21 4.84
C SER A 151 3.03 7.03 3.88
N GLU A 152 3.51 5.89 4.38
CA GLU A 152 3.84 4.70 3.57
C GLU A 152 2.60 4.04 2.95
N THR A 153 1.44 4.20 3.58
CA THR A 153 0.16 3.72 3.01
C THR A 153 -0.43 4.68 1.99
N GLY A 154 0.09 5.92 1.88
CA GLY A 154 -0.36 6.94 0.95
C GLY A 154 -1.48 7.84 1.48
N ALA A 155 -1.73 7.87 2.79
CA ALA A 155 -2.76 8.70 3.43
C ALA A 155 -2.40 10.19 3.41
N LEU A 156 -1.10 10.50 3.49
CA LEU A 156 -0.56 11.88 3.54
C LEU A 156 -0.31 12.50 2.15
N GLY A 157 -0.63 11.79 1.06
CA GLY A 157 -0.41 12.26 -0.31
C GLY A 157 1.07 12.57 -0.57
N ALA A 158 1.40 13.83 -0.84
CA ALA A 158 2.77 14.28 -1.09
C ALA A 158 3.63 14.45 0.20
N GLY A 159 3.28 13.74 1.27
CA GLY A 159 4.02 13.75 2.54
C GLY A 159 3.71 14.93 3.48
N THR A 160 2.56 15.58 3.34
CA THR A 160 2.18 16.72 4.21
C THR A 160 1.36 16.25 5.41
N SER A 161 1.76 16.64 6.63
CA SER A 161 1.03 16.36 7.86
C SER A 161 0.51 17.65 8.54
N SER A 162 -0.50 17.51 9.40
CA SER A 162 -1.06 18.57 10.25
C SER A 162 -1.09 18.11 11.72
N PRO A 163 -1.27 19.00 12.71
CA PRO A 163 -1.45 18.59 14.09
C PRO A 163 -2.60 17.61 14.30
N GLU A 164 -3.72 17.78 13.59
CA GLU A 164 -4.87 16.86 13.59
C GLU A 164 -4.44 15.45 13.14
N ILE A 165 -3.73 15.35 12.01
CA ILE A 165 -3.25 14.07 11.48
C ILE A 165 -2.20 13.41 12.39
N ARG A 166 -1.33 14.19 13.05
CA ARG A 166 -0.34 13.65 14.00
C ARG A 166 -0.98 13.20 15.32
N ALA A 167 -2.18 13.68 15.62
CA ALA A 167 -2.95 13.28 16.80
C ALA A 167 -3.91 12.11 16.50
N ASN A 168 -3.95 11.63 15.25
CA ASN A 168 -4.76 10.48 14.84
C ASN A 168 -4.42 9.26 15.69
N LYS A 169 -5.43 8.48 16.06
CA LYS A 169 -5.27 7.21 16.76
C LYS A 169 -5.81 6.07 15.90
N PRO A 170 -5.18 4.87 15.94
CA PRO A 170 -5.71 3.74 15.22
C PRO A 170 -7.17 3.45 15.59
N PRO A 171 -8.03 3.08 14.61
CA PRO A 171 -9.37 2.62 14.92
C PRO A 171 -9.31 1.37 15.78
N THR A 172 -10.36 1.12 16.54
CA THR A 172 -10.50 -0.07 17.40
C THR A 172 -11.55 -1.00 16.83
N VAL A 173 -11.32 -2.31 16.99
CA VAL A 173 -12.24 -3.36 16.53
C VAL A 173 -12.57 -4.31 17.68
N GLU A 174 -13.85 -4.42 18.00
CA GLU A 174 -14.37 -5.42 18.93
C GLU A 174 -15.16 -6.47 18.16
N VAL A 175 -14.59 -7.68 18.03
CA VAL A 175 -15.34 -8.84 17.52
C VAL A 175 -16.30 -9.31 18.60
N GLN A 176 -17.59 -9.25 18.30
CA GLN A 176 -18.66 -9.56 19.25
C GLN A 176 -18.85 -11.07 19.41
N GLY A 177 -19.18 -11.50 20.63
CA GLY A 177 -19.48 -12.90 20.94
C GLY A 177 -18.23 -13.77 21.11
N ARG A 178 -18.34 -15.06 20.75
CA ARG A 178 -17.25 -16.03 20.94
C ARG A 178 -16.16 -15.83 19.89
N LYS A 179 -14.90 -15.85 20.32
CA LYS A 179 -13.71 -15.78 19.45
C LYS A 179 -13.26 -17.14 18.91
N ALA A 180 -13.89 -18.23 19.36
CA ALA A 180 -13.73 -19.57 18.83
C ALA A 180 -15.13 -20.09 18.44
N LEU A 181 -15.30 -20.39 17.16
CA LEU A 181 -16.56 -20.79 16.56
C LEU A 181 -16.43 -22.15 15.87
N ASP A 182 -17.57 -22.83 15.72
CA ASP A 182 -17.71 -24.03 14.93
C ASP A 182 -18.64 -23.73 13.76
N ALA A 183 -18.33 -24.27 12.57
CA ALA A 183 -19.14 -24.13 11.37
C ALA A 183 -19.10 -25.44 10.55
N LYS A 184 -20.01 -25.56 9.59
CA LYS A 184 -20.00 -26.62 8.59
C LYS A 184 -19.73 -26.04 7.21
N VAL A 185 -19.12 -26.85 6.34
CA VAL A 185 -18.94 -26.50 4.93
C VAL A 185 -20.28 -26.12 4.31
N GLY A 186 -20.34 -24.98 3.63
CA GLY A 186 -21.55 -24.48 2.97
C GLY A 186 -22.58 -23.82 3.89
N GLU A 187 -22.44 -23.92 5.22
CA GLU A 187 -23.33 -23.25 6.17
C GLU A 187 -22.82 -21.83 6.46
N PRO A 188 -23.60 -20.77 6.17
CA PRO A 188 -23.21 -19.41 6.50
C PRO A 188 -23.29 -19.16 8.01
N ILE A 189 -22.21 -18.65 8.59
CA ILE A 189 -22.19 -18.10 9.95
C ILE A 189 -22.17 -16.58 9.89
N THR A 190 -22.71 -15.91 10.91
CA THR A 190 -22.64 -14.45 11.01
C THR A 190 -21.51 -14.05 11.96
N LEU A 191 -20.65 -13.14 11.51
CA LEU A 191 -19.68 -12.43 12.33
C LEU A 191 -20.12 -10.99 12.51
N THR A 192 -19.93 -10.46 13.71
CA THR A 192 -20.22 -9.07 14.04
C THR A 192 -18.96 -8.43 14.59
N ALA A 193 -18.63 -7.24 14.08
CA ALA A 193 -17.64 -6.36 14.69
C ALA A 193 -18.26 -5.01 15.04
N VAL A 194 -17.77 -4.39 16.11
CA VAL A 194 -18.03 -2.99 16.46
C VAL A 194 -16.74 -2.20 16.26
N VAL A 195 -16.82 -1.14 15.45
CA VAL A 195 -15.67 -0.30 15.10
C VAL A 195 -15.83 1.08 15.73
N THR A 196 -14.78 1.57 16.38
CA THR A 196 -14.72 2.93 16.92
C THR A 196 -13.46 3.64 16.44
N ASP A 197 -13.58 4.93 16.14
CA ASP A 197 -12.52 5.75 15.57
C ASP A 197 -12.63 7.19 16.09
N ASP A 198 -11.55 7.95 16.05
CA ASP A 198 -11.57 9.37 16.44
C ASP A 198 -12.06 10.31 15.34
N GLY A 199 -12.37 9.77 14.15
CA GLY A 199 -12.85 10.49 12.97
C GLY A 199 -11.72 11.10 12.13
N VAL A 200 -10.47 10.73 12.40
CA VAL A 200 -9.28 11.20 11.68
C VAL A 200 -8.66 10.03 10.90
N PRO A 201 -8.25 10.24 9.63
CA PRO A 201 -8.59 11.37 8.78
C PRO A 201 -10.10 11.39 8.46
N ARG A 202 -10.67 12.60 8.38
CA ARG A 202 -12.07 12.76 7.96
C ARG A 202 -12.30 12.14 6.59
N ARG A 203 -13.39 11.36 6.48
CA ARG A 203 -13.88 10.80 5.21
C ARG A 203 -13.99 11.91 4.17
N ARG A 204 -13.39 11.69 3.00
CA ARG A 204 -13.45 12.64 1.88
C ARG A 204 -14.53 12.19 0.90
N GLY A 205 -15.33 13.13 0.42
CA GLY A 205 -16.41 12.86 -0.53
C GLY A 205 -15.91 12.53 -1.94
N SER A 206 -16.85 12.33 -2.86
CA SER A 206 -16.57 12.20 -4.30
C SER A 206 -15.89 13.48 -4.82
N GLY A 207 -14.57 13.44 -4.89
CA GLY A 207 -13.75 14.55 -5.35
C GLY A 207 -12.74 15.03 -4.29
N LEU A 208 -11.46 14.83 -4.63
CA LEU A 208 -10.26 15.44 -4.02
C LEU A 208 -9.73 14.76 -2.73
N ALA A 209 -9.10 13.58 -2.86
CA ALA A 209 -7.73 13.24 -2.37
C ALA A 209 -7.41 11.74 -2.56
N GLY A 210 -6.11 11.36 -2.51
CA GLY A 210 -5.65 10.00 -2.82
C GLY A 210 -5.62 9.73 -4.33
N ALA A 211 -5.06 8.58 -4.76
CA ALA A 211 -5.09 7.87 -6.07
C ALA A 211 -5.26 8.61 -7.44
N ALA A 212 -5.98 9.73 -7.50
CA ALA A 212 -6.41 10.47 -8.69
C ALA A 212 -6.05 11.98 -8.68
N VAL A 213 -5.28 12.48 -7.71
CA VAL A 213 -4.88 13.92 -7.66
C VAL A 213 -3.37 14.08 -7.56
N ALA A 214 -2.68 13.78 -8.65
CA ALA A 214 -1.32 14.27 -8.89
C ALA A 214 -1.17 14.89 -10.28
N ASN A 215 -2.22 15.54 -10.81
CA ASN A 215 -2.13 16.30 -12.05
C ASN A 215 -2.35 17.79 -11.77
N PRO A 216 -1.36 18.68 -12.00
CA PRO A 216 -1.54 20.14 -11.88
C PRO A 216 -2.71 20.68 -12.71
N GLY A 217 -3.13 19.96 -13.76
CA GLY A 217 -4.29 20.28 -14.57
C GLY A 217 -5.66 20.02 -13.93
N SER A 218 -5.74 19.19 -12.87
CA SER A 218 -7.01 18.88 -12.18
C SER A 218 -7.31 19.80 -10.99
N ARG A 219 -6.37 20.69 -10.62
CA ARG A 219 -6.60 21.81 -9.69
C ARG A 219 -7.25 23.03 -10.36
N ARG A 220 -7.78 22.89 -11.58
CA ARG A 220 -8.67 23.89 -12.16
C ARG A 220 -10.14 23.67 -11.76
N ASP A 221 -10.38 23.27 -10.51
CA ASP A 221 -11.59 23.73 -9.82
C ASP A 221 -11.32 25.19 -9.39
N VAL A 222 -11.00 26.06 -10.34
CA VAL A 222 -11.19 27.49 -10.17
C VAL A 222 -12.69 27.64 -10.26
N THR A 223 -13.34 28.00 -9.16
CA THR A 223 -14.67 28.62 -9.22
C THR A 223 -14.56 29.75 -10.23
N ASP A 224 -15.04 29.52 -11.45
CA ASP A 224 -15.15 30.56 -12.47
C ASP A 224 -16.16 31.56 -11.92
N THR A 225 -15.67 32.67 -11.38
CA THR A 225 -16.50 33.76 -10.84
C THR A 225 -17.10 34.63 -11.96
N ARG A 226 -16.97 34.22 -13.22
CA ARG A 226 -17.65 34.88 -14.33
C ARG A 226 -19.15 34.59 -14.26
N PRO A 227 -20.01 35.63 -14.28
CA PRO A 227 -21.45 35.47 -14.14
C PRO A 227 -22.13 34.70 -15.29
N ASP A 228 -21.39 34.32 -16.35
CA ASP A 228 -21.94 33.88 -17.63
C ASP A 228 -21.52 32.46 -18.06
N SER A 229 -20.81 31.68 -17.22
CA SER A 229 -20.39 30.32 -17.60
C SER A 229 -21.49 29.27 -17.36
N GLN A 230 -22.31 29.02 -18.39
CA GLN A 230 -23.35 27.98 -18.39
C GLN A 230 -22.85 26.53 -18.47
N ASN A 231 -21.68 26.20 -17.91
CA ASN A 231 -21.27 24.81 -17.79
C ASN A 231 -20.31 24.64 -16.61
N PRO A 232 -20.73 24.05 -15.47
CA PRO A 232 -19.76 23.47 -14.59
C PRO A 232 -19.15 22.31 -15.38
N VAL A 233 -17.94 22.49 -15.91
CA VAL A 233 -17.14 21.37 -16.45
C VAL A 233 -16.77 20.49 -15.25
N ARG A 234 -17.74 19.71 -14.75
CA ARG A 234 -17.47 18.57 -13.88
C ARG A 234 -16.77 17.57 -14.77
N VAL A 235 -15.43 17.66 -14.84
CA VAL A 235 -14.63 16.67 -15.55
C VAL A 235 -15.01 15.30 -14.99
N ASN A 236 -15.61 14.46 -15.82
CA ASN A 236 -15.96 13.11 -15.42
C ASN A 236 -14.65 12.33 -15.21
N ARG A 237 -14.19 12.22 -13.95
CA ARG A 237 -12.92 11.56 -13.61
C ARG A 237 -12.91 10.08 -13.99
N ALA A 238 -14.07 9.44 -14.14
CA ALA A 238 -14.14 8.06 -14.64
C ALA A 238 -13.67 7.96 -16.10
N MET A 239 -13.68 9.06 -16.85
CA MET A 239 -13.23 9.13 -18.25
C MET A 239 -11.77 9.63 -18.39
N GLN A 240 -11.07 9.86 -17.28
CA GLN A 240 -9.67 10.28 -17.29
C GLN A 240 -8.76 9.10 -16.94
N PRO A 241 -7.61 8.93 -17.63
CA PRO A 241 -6.65 7.93 -17.22
C PRO A 241 -6.16 8.23 -15.79
N PRO A 242 -6.12 7.24 -14.89
CA PRO A 242 -5.55 7.43 -13.56
C PRO A 242 -4.07 7.88 -13.64
N ALA A 243 -3.70 8.95 -12.93
CA ALA A 243 -2.33 9.43 -12.85
C ALA A 243 -1.85 9.41 -11.39
N ARG A 244 -0.72 8.74 -11.13
CA ARG A 244 -0.11 8.62 -9.80
C ARG A 244 1.38 8.85 -9.86
N VAL A 245 1.87 9.76 -9.03
CA VAL A 245 3.31 10.02 -8.85
C VAL A 245 3.82 9.32 -7.58
N THR A 246 2.97 9.19 -6.56
CA THR A 246 3.26 8.51 -5.29
C THR A 246 2.15 7.52 -4.95
N VAL A 247 2.38 6.65 -3.95
CA VAL A 247 1.31 5.84 -3.34
C VAL A 247 0.23 6.80 -2.81
N GLY A 248 -1.03 6.48 -3.10
CA GLY A 248 -2.16 7.34 -2.72
C GLY A 248 -3.37 6.52 -2.38
N LYS A 249 -3.83 6.65 -1.12
CA LYS A 249 -4.98 5.94 -0.58
C LYS A 249 -6.15 6.91 -0.39
N ASN A 250 -7.35 6.47 -0.74
CA ASN A 250 -8.57 7.19 -0.40
C ASN A 250 -8.86 6.93 1.08
N VAL A 251 -9.05 8.00 1.85
CA VAL A 251 -9.20 7.94 3.31
C VAL A 251 -10.66 7.88 3.73
N GLY A 252 -10.90 7.30 4.90
CA GLY A 252 -12.21 7.15 5.52
C GLY A 252 -12.35 5.78 6.17
N LEU A 253 -12.94 5.77 7.36
CA LEU A 253 -13.16 4.57 8.15
C LEU A 253 -13.96 3.52 7.39
N HIS A 254 -13.42 2.30 7.35
CA HIS A 254 -14.08 1.13 6.80
C HIS A 254 -13.58 -0.14 7.50
N LEU A 255 -14.33 -1.24 7.32
CA LEU A 255 -14.02 -2.56 7.86
C LEU A 255 -13.86 -3.58 6.73
N SER A 256 -12.85 -4.43 6.85
CA SER A 256 -12.65 -5.60 5.98
C SER A 256 -12.52 -6.87 6.81
N TRP A 257 -13.18 -7.93 6.40
CA TRP A 257 -12.89 -9.30 6.85
C TRP A 257 -12.10 -10.06 5.78
N PHE A 258 -11.10 -10.82 6.21
CA PHE A 258 -10.31 -11.67 5.32
C PHE A 258 -9.73 -12.88 6.06
N VAL A 259 -9.30 -13.89 5.30
CA VAL A 259 -8.59 -15.04 5.83
C VAL A 259 -7.16 -14.62 6.17
N TYR A 260 -6.80 -14.72 7.44
CA TYR A 260 -5.43 -14.45 7.91
C TYR A 260 -4.61 -15.75 7.98
N ARG A 261 -5.25 -16.82 8.45
CA ARG A 261 -4.71 -18.18 8.44
C ARG A 261 -5.78 -19.20 8.06
N GLY A 262 -5.34 -20.35 7.58
CA GLY A 262 -6.21 -21.40 7.06
C GLY A 262 -5.86 -21.71 5.60
N GLN A 263 -6.43 -22.81 5.10
CA GLN A 263 -6.27 -23.25 3.72
C GLN A 263 -7.66 -23.34 3.09
N GLY A 264 -7.81 -22.82 1.88
CA GLY A 264 -9.07 -22.92 1.12
C GLY A 264 -9.93 -21.66 1.13
N ALA A 265 -10.92 -21.66 0.25
CA ALA A 265 -11.69 -20.47 -0.06
C ALA A 265 -12.76 -20.16 1.01
N VAL A 266 -12.86 -18.88 1.35
CA VAL A 266 -13.89 -18.33 2.23
C VAL A 266 -14.64 -17.24 1.48
N ARG A 267 -15.97 -17.31 1.53
CA ARG A 267 -16.85 -16.31 0.93
C ARG A 267 -17.45 -15.44 2.01
N PHE A 268 -17.41 -14.13 1.80
CA PHE A 268 -18.00 -13.13 2.67
C PHE A 268 -19.17 -12.46 1.96
N SER A 269 -20.24 -12.16 2.70
CA SER A 269 -21.38 -11.37 2.22
C SER A 269 -21.73 -10.28 3.26
N PRO A 270 -21.71 -8.99 2.90
CA PRO A 270 -21.36 -8.44 1.58
C PRO A 270 -19.91 -8.71 1.17
N GLU A 271 -19.58 -8.46 -0.09
CA GLU A 271 -18.18 -8.50 -0.56
C GLU A 271 -17.33 -7.52 0.26
N GLN A 272 -16.14 -7.97 0.67
CA GLN A 272 -15.27 -7.21 1.56
C GLN A 272 -14.39 -6.25 0.77
N ILE A 273 -14.04 -5.14 1.41
CA ILE A 273 -13.07 -4.18 0.86
C ILE A 273 -11.68 -4.84 0.90
N MET A 274 -10.93 -4.72 -0.19
CA MET A 274 -9.59 -5.28 -0.29
C MET A 274 -8.65 -4.59 0.71
N SER A 275 -8.05 -5.37 1.60
CA SER A 275 -7.11 -4.88 2.62
C SER A 275 -5.68 -4.69 2.10
N TRP A 276 -5.48 -4.83 0.79
CA TRP A 276 -4.19 -4.74 0.09
C TRP A 276 -4.22 -3.68 -1.02
N GLU A 277 -3.04 -3.27 -1.47
CA GLU A 277 -2.88 -2.25 -2.51
C GLU A 277 -3.26 -2.78 -3.91
N ASP A 278 -4.55 -2.85 -4.20
CA ASP A 278 -5.08 -2.97 -5.56
C ASP A 278 -5.33 -1.59 -6.15
N THR A 279 -4.60 -1.25 -7.21
CA THR A 279 -4.69 0.06 -7.87
C THR A 279 -5.49 0.04 -9.18
N ARG A 280 -6.10 -1.10 -9.54
CA ARG A 280 -6.92 -1.21 -10.76
C ARG A 280 -8.15 -0.32 -10.63
N ALA A 281 -8.53 0.32 -11.72
CA ALA A 281 -9.76 1.10 -11.79
C ALA A 281 -10.98 0.19 -11.52
N GLY A 282 -11.86 0.63 -10.61
CA GLY A 282 -13.06 -0.12 -10.23
C GLY A 282 -12.85 -1.25 -9.23
N ALA A 283 -11.63 -1.52 -8.75
CA ALA A 283 -11.43 -2.46 -7.66
C ALA A 283 -12.07 -1.92 -6.36
N ASN A 284 -12.60 -2.81 -5.53
CA ASN A 284 -13.13 -2.48 -4.20
C ASN A 284 -11.97 -2.28 -3.20
N SER A 285 -11.09 -1.32 -3.49
CA SER A 285 -9.83 -1.09 -2.79
C SER A 285 -9.68 0.38 -2.43
N PRO A 286 -9.22 0.73 -1.23
CA PRO A 286 -8.87 2.11 -0.87
C PRO A 286 -7.80 2.71 -1.77
N TRP A 287 -6.99 1.88 -2.42
CA TRP A 287 -6.00 2.31 -3.40
C TRP A 287 -6.54 2.31 -4.82
N ALA A 288 -7.79 1.98 -5.10
CA ALA A 288 -8.33 2.09 -6.46
C ALA A 288 -8.65 3.57 -6.79
N PRO A 289 -8.48 4.01 -8.06
CA PRO A 289 -9.02 5.29 -8.50
C PRO A 289 -10.52 5.35 -8.17
N ILE A 290 -11.00 6.53 -7.77
CA ILE A 290 -12.42 6.84 -7.53
C ILE A 290 -13.16 6.00 -6.48
N TRP A 291 -12.47 5.11 -5.76
CA TRP A 291 -13.07 4.42 -4.62
C TRP A 291 -13.39 5.41 -3.49
N ILE A 292 -14.51 5.18 -2.83
CA ILE A 292 -15.00 6.02 -1.73
C ILE A 292 -15.31 5.10 -0.56
N ALA A 293 -14.80 5.45 0.62
CA ALA A 293 -15.09 4.70 1.83
C ALA A 293 -16.61 4.64 2.05
N PRO A 294 -17.17 3.45 2.37
CA PRO A 294 -18.59 3.32 2.66
C PRO A 294 -19.00 4.18 3.86
N GLU A 295 -20.30 4.39 4.01
CA GLU A 295 -20.81 4.99 5.24
C GLU A 295 -20.80 3.96 6.36
N MET A 296 -20.26 4.36 7.51
CA MET A 296 -20.23 3.54 8.70
C MET A 296 -21.57 3.66 9.45
N PRO A 297 -22.13 2.56 9.96
CA PRO A 297 -23.27 2.58 10.87
C PRO A 297 -23.00 3.48 12.08
N LYS A 298 -24.02 4.19 12.58
CA LYS A 298 -23.87 5.15 13.70
C LYS A 298 -23.39 4.50 14.99
N ASP A 299 -23.73 3.22 15.19
CA ASP A 299 -23.34 2.39 16.31
C ASP A 299 -22.03 1.63 16.05
N GLY A 300 -21.39 1.82 14.88
CA GLY A 300 -20.17 1.15 14.48
C GLY A 300 -20.33 -0.36 14.23
N ARG A 301 -21.55 -0.90 14.32
CA ARG A 301 -21.82 -2.34 14.25
C ARG A 301 -21.94 -2.79 12.80
N ILE A 302 -21.13 -3.77 12.41
CA ILE A 302 -21.13 -4.34 11.06
C ILE A 302 -21.24 -5.86 11.17
N ASP A 303 -22.26 -6.39 10.50
CA ASP A 303 -22.51 -7.83 10.37
C ASP A 303 -22.05 -8.33 8.99
N VAL A 304 -21.39 -9.49 8.96
CA VAL A 304 -20.93 -10.17 7.74
C VAL A 304 -21.29 -11.65 7.83
N GLN A 305 -21.87 -12.20 6.77
CA GLN A 305 -22.02 -13.64 6.61
C GLN A 305 -20.76 -14.24 6.01
N VAL A 306 -20.34 -15.38 6.54
CA VAL A 306 -19.14 -16.10 6.13
C VAL A 306 -19.48 -17.54 5.81
N THR A 307 -19.04 -18.03 4.66
CA THR A 307 -19.25 -19.42 4.22
C THR A 307 -17.93 -20.03 3.79
N PHE A 308 -17.66 -21.24 4.27
CA PHE A 308 -16.44 -21.99 4.02
C PHE A 308 -16.70 -23.08 2.98
N THR A 309 -15.76 -23.27 2.05
CA THR A 309 -15.88 -24.32 1.02
C THR A 309 -15.20 -25.62 1.41
N GLU A 310 -14.31 -25.59 2.41
CA GLU A 310 -13.49 -26.74 2.81
C GLU A 310 -13.45 -26.86 4.35
N PRO A 311 -13.33 -28.08 4.91
CA PRO A 311 -13.07 -28.27 6.32
C PRO A 311 -11.66 -27.80 6.69
N GLY A 312 -11.49 -27.28 7.90
CA GLY A 312 -10.19 -26.78 8.36
C GLY A 312 -10.32 -25.85 9.56
N VAL A 313 -9.17 -25.34 10.01
CA VAL A 313 -9.12 -24.29 11.03
C VAL A 313 -8.72 -22.99 10.37
N TYR A 314 -9.57 -21.99 10.47
CA TYR A 314 -9.39 -20.67 9.88
C TYR A 314 -9.21 -19.63 10.97
N VAL A 315 -8.26 -18.72 10.78
CA VAL A 315 -8.22 -17.46 11.53
C VAL A 315 -8.71 -16.38 10.58
N LEU A 316 -9.88 -15.83 10.86
CA LEU A 316 -10.42 -14.70 10.14
C LEU A 316 -10.04 -13.43 10.88
N ARG A 317 -9.55 -12.44 10.15
CA ARG A 317 -9.18 -11.13 10.69
C ARG A 317 -10.14 -10.07 10.18
N SER A 318 -10.65 -9.28 11.11
CA SER A 318 -11.33 -8.03 10.85
C SER A 318 -10.31 -6.89 10.95
N ARG A 319 -10.25 -6.02 9.96
CA ARG A 319 -9.39 -4.83 9.96
C ARG A 319 -10.23 -3.59 9.79
N ALA A 320 -10.26 -2.73 10.80
CA ALA A 320 -10.72 -1.37 10.63
C ALA A 320 -9.56 -0.52 10.12
N ASP A 321 -9.85 0.36 9.18
CA ASP A 321 -8.87 1.19 8.51
C ASP A 321 -9.48 2.59 8.29
N ASP A 322 -8.89 3.60 8.92
CA ASP A 322 -9.35 5.00 8.82
C ASP A 322 -8.84 5.68 7.52
N GLY A 323 -7.99 4.98 6.75
CA GLY A 323 -7.27 5.50 5.60
C GLY A 323 -5.79 5.79 5.85
N ALA A 324 -5.34 5.78 7.09
CA ALA A 324 -3.98 6.07 7.56
C ALA A 324 -3.47 5.00 8.54
N LEU A 325 -4.26 4.67 9.55
CA LEU A 325 -3.97 3.70 10.59
C LEU A 325 -5.00 2.55 10.56
N THR A 326 -4.63 1.44 11.19
CA THR A 326 -5.45 0.23 11.19
C THR A 326 -5.53 -0.39 12.56
N GLY A 327 -6.69 -0.93 12.91
CA GLY A 327 -6.90 -1.78 14.08
C GLY A 327 -7.42 -3.15 13.65
N ASP A 328 -6.94 -4.21 14.30
CA ASP A 328 -7.30 -5.58 13.94
C ASP A 328 -8.05 -6.30 15.08
N GLY A 329 -9.01 -7.13 14.69
CA GLY A 329 -9.68 -8.12 15.53
C GLY A 329 -9.62 -9.48 14.86
N GLN A 330 -9.83 -10.57 15.61
CA GLN A 330 -9.71 -11.94 15.08
C GLN A 330 -10.73 -12.89 15.70
N VAL A 331 -11.07 -13.91 14.91
CA VAL A 331 -11.85 -15.08 15.32
C VAL A 331 -11.23 -16.34 14.73
N THR A 332 -11.21 -17.42 15.50
CA THR A 332 -10.85 -18.76 15.03
C THR A 332 -12.13 -19.53 14.74
N VAL A 333 -12.21 -20.15 13.57
CA VAL A 333 -13.34 -20.97 13.15
C VAL A 333 -12.86 -22.37 12.81
N THR A 334 -13.41 -23.37 13.49
CA THR A 334 -13.23 -24.79 13.17
C THR A 334 -14.36 -25.22 12.26
N VAL A 335 -14.03 -25.61 11.04
CA VAL A 335 -15.00 -26.01 10.01
C VAL A 335 -14.96 -27.51 9.83
N THR A 336 -16.11 -28.16 10.02
CA THR A 336 -16.28 -29.59 9.73
C THR A 336 -17.04 -29.80 8.42
N ARG A 337 -17.07 -31.04 7.95
CA ARG A 337 -18.00 -31.46 6.90
C ARG A 337 -19.46 -31.30 7.36
#